data_AF-A0A090QEE8-F1
#
_entry.id   AF-A0A090QEE8-F1
#
_cell.length_a   1.000
_cell.length_b   1.000
_cell.length_c   1.000
_cell.angle_alpha   90.00
_cell.angle_beta   90.00
_cell.angle_gamma   90.00
#
_symmetry.space_group_name_H-M   'P 1'
#
loop_
_entity.id
_entity.type
_entity.pdbx_description
1 polymer ?
#
loop_
_entity_poly.entity_id
_entity_poly.type
_entity_poly.pdbx_seq_one_letter_code
_entity_poly.pdbx_strand_id
1 'polypeptide(L)' 'MLPPKPKVTLKKNDRVRLMDSKSIGTIDQIEKGKATVNYGMFTTIVSVEQLEKV' A
#
# COMPACT_ATOMS: atom_id res chain seq x y z
N MET A 1 -7.11 -21.07 17.74
CA MET A 1 -7.17 -19.58 17.84
C MET A 1 -6.35 -19.05 16.67
N LEU A 2 -6.98 -18.51 15.63
CA LEU A 2 -6.27 -18.03 14.43
C LEU A 2 -5.46 -16.76 14.79
N PRO A 3 -4.18 -16.65 14.40
CA PRO A 3 -3.40 -15.46 14.68
C PRO A 3 -4.05 -14.26 13.95
N PRO A 4 -4.14 -13.08 14.59
CA PRO A 4 -4.64 -11.89 13.92
C PRO A 4 -3.77 -11.64 12.70
N LYS A 5 -4.36 -11.73 11.51
CA LYS A 5 -3.70 -11.45 10.23
C LYS A 5 -2.86 -10.20 10.40
N PRO A 6 -1.57 -10.21 10.00
CA PRO A 6 -0.70 -9.06 10.19
C PRO A 6 -1.41 -7.87 9.57
N LYS A 7 -1.85 -6.93 10.40
CA LYS A 7 -2.29 -5.61 9.96
C LYS A 7 -1.03 -5.00 9.37
N VAL A 8 -0.80 -5.21 8.08
CA VAL A 8 0.33 -4.62 7.36
C VAL A 8 0.22 -3.14 7.62
N THR A 9 1.05 -2.66 8.54
CA THR A 9 0.97 -1.28 9.01
C THR A 9 1.75 -0.47 8.00
N LEU A 10 1.14 -0.29 6.83
CA LEU A 10 1.67 0.54 5.78
C LEU A 10 1.79 1.96 6.32
N LYS A 11 2.92 2.61 6.08
CA LYS A 11 3.20 3.98 6.53
C LYS A 11 3.48 4.89 5.33
N LYS A 12 3.29 6.20 5.52
CA LYS A 12 3.73 7.20 4.55
C LYS A 12 5.25 7.03 4.28
N ASN A 13 5.64 7.13 3.03
CA ASN A 13 6.98 6.85 2.47
C ASN A 13 7.40 5.38 2.40
N ASP A 14 6.54 4.41 2.76
CA ASP A 14 6.86 3.00 2.47
C ASP A 14 6.76 2.73 0.97
N ARG A 15 7.67 1.87 0.48
CA ARG A 15 7.56 1.29 -0.84
C ARG A 15 6.56 0.15 -0.81
N VAL A 16 5.61 0.23 -1.72
CA VAL A 16 4.52 -0.73 -1.81
C VAL A 16 4.29 -1.15 -3.24
N ARG A 17 3.71 -2.33 -3.35
CA ARG A 17 3.38 -2.99 -4.59
C ARG A 17 1.91 -3.37 -4.52
N LEU A 18 1.19 -3.18 -5.62
CA LEU A 18 -0.13 -3.80 -5.76
C LEU A 18 0.01 -5.31 -5.90
N MET A 19 -0.81 -6.09 -5.18
CA MET A 19 -0.78 -7.57 -5.27
C MET A 19 -0.87 -8.07 -6.72
N ASP A 20 -1.73 -7.45 -7.53
CA ASP A 20 -1.96 -7.80 -8.93
C ASP A 20 -0.99 -7.12 -9.93
N SER A 21 0.01 -6.37 -9.47
CA SER A 21 0.95 -5.67 -10.35
C SER A 21 2.42 -5.89 -9.99
N LYS A 22 3.29 -5.70 -10.98
CA LYS A 22 4.74 -5.57 -10.77
C LYS A 22 5.17 -4.13 -10.46
N SER A 23 4.26 -3.17 -10.57
CA SER A 23 4.56 -1.77 -10.30
C SER A 23 4.85 -1.57 -8.81
N ILE A 24 6.01 -1.00 -8.52
CA ILE A 24 6.41 -0.57 -7.18
C ILE A 24 6.20 0.94 -7.12
N GLY A 25 5.41 1.38 -6.16
CA GLY A 25 5.17 2.78 -5.89
C GLY A 25 5.54 3.12 -4.45
N THR A 26 5.40 4.40 -4.12
CA THR A 26 5.69 4.93 -2.79
C THR A 26 4.40 5.48 -2.20
N ILE A 27 4.10 5.15 -0.94
CA ILE A 27 2.94 5.72 -0.28
C ILE A 27 3.19 7.20 0.00
N ASP A 28 2.37 8.05 -0.59
CA ASP A 28 2.39 9.48 -0.33
C ASP A 28 1.49 9.86 0.85
N GLN A 29 0.33 9.21 0.97
CA GLN A 29 -0.64 9.49 2.03
C GLN A 29 -1.47 8.24 2.36
N ILE A 30 -1.95 8.13 3.61
CA ILE A 30 -2.87 7.07 4.04
C ILE A 30 -4.03 7.71 4.78
N GLU A 31 -5.26 7.43 4.33
CA GLU A 31 -6.48 7.94 4.91
C GLU A 31 -7.47 6.80 5.13
N LYS A 32 -7.79 6.51 6.40
CA LYS A 32 -8.86 5.59 6.82
C LYS A 32 -8.95 4.26 6.03
N GLY A 33 -7.80 3.63 5.76
CA GLY A 33 -7.73 2.34 5.06
C GLY A 33 -7.48 2.43 3.55
N LYS A 34 -7.33 3.63 2.99
CA LYS A 34 -6.81 3.82 1.63
C LYS A 34 -5.42 4.45 1.68
N ALA A 35 -4.55 4.04 0.78
CA ALA A 35 -3.25 4.62 0.57
C ALA A 35 -3.16 5.21 -0.83
N THR A 36 -2.68 6.45 -0.90
CA THR A 36 -2.27 7.11 -2.13
C THR A 36 -0.86 6.64 -2.46
N VAL A 37 -0.71 5.91 -3.55
CA VAL A 37 0.57 5.37 -4.02
C VAL A 37 1.02 6.14 -5.25
N ASN A 38 2.22 6.71 -5.16
CA ASN A 38 2.88 7.43 -6.23
C ASN A 38 3.85 6.50 -6.98
N TYR A 39 3.61 6.29 -8.28
CA TYR A 39 4.45 5.49 -9.17
C TYR A 39 5.44 6.32 -10.00
N GLY A 40 5.61 7.60 -9.68
CA GLY A 40 6.50 8.53 -10.38
C GLY A 40 5.86 9.17 -11.63
N MET A 41 5.08 8.40 -12.39
CA MET A 41 4.35 8.93 -13.55
C MET A 41 2.89 9.30 -13.24
N PHE A 42 2.31 8.67 -12.22
CA PHE A 42 0.95 8.92 -11.76
C PHE A 42 0.79 8.47 -10.30
N THR A 43 -0.22 9.02 -9.63
CA THR A 43 -0.66 8.60 -8.29
C THR A 43 -1.96 7.81 -8.41
N THR A 44 -2.07 6.68 -7.69
CA THR A 44 -3.32 5.93 -7.55
C THR A 44 -3.76 5.92 -6.09
N ILE A 45 -5.05 5.73 -5.85
CA ILE A 45 -5.59 5.54 -4.51
C ILE A 45 -6.11 4.11 -4.44
N VAL A 46 -5.47 3.30 -3.60
CA VAL A 46 -5.79 1.88 -3.46
C VAL A 46 -5.91 1.52 -1.99
N SER A 47 -6.70 0.50 -1.68
CA SER A 47 -6.90 0.09 -0.30
C SER A 47 -5.60 -0.47 0.28
N VAL A 48 -5.31 -0.16 1.55
CA VAL A 48 -4.11 -0.69 2.24
C VAL A 48 -4.08 -2.21 2.29
N GLU A 49 -5.24 -2.85 2.19
CA GLU A 49 -5.42 -4.29 2.14
C GLU A 49 -5.00 -4.90 0.80
N GLN A 50 -4.95 -4.11 -0.27
CA GLN A 50 -4.57 -4.54 -1.62
C GLN A 50 -3.10 -4.28 -1.94
N LEU A 51 -2.38 -3.69 -0.98
CA LEU A 51 -0.98 -3.34 -1.08
C LEU A 51 -0.12 -4.29 -0.27
N GLU A 52 0.96 -4.74 -0.88
CA GLU A 52 2.04 -5.45 -0.21
C GLU A 52 3.26 -4.54 -0.05
N LYS A 53 3.92 -4.67 1.10
CA LYS A 53 5.21 -4.03 1.33
C LYS A 53 6.29 -4.82 0.61
N VAL A 54 7.14 -4.11 -0.16
CA VAL A 54 8.33 -4.68 -0.82
C VAL A 54 9.58 -4.57 0.05
#